data_AF-A0A940A612-F1
#
_entry.id   AF-A0A940A612-F1
#
_cell.length_a   1.000
_cell.length_b   1.000
_cell.length_c   1.000
_cell.angle_alpha   90.00
_cell.angle_beta   90.00
_cell.angle_gamma   90.00
#
_symmetry.space_group_name_H-M   'P 1'
#
loop_
_entity.id
_entity.type
_entity.pdbx_description
1 polymer ?
#
loop_
_entity_poly.entity_id
_entity_poly.type
_entity_poly.pdbx_seq_one_letter_code
_entity_poly.pdbx_strand_id
1 'polypeptide(L)'
;MKKRFFVLYMVMSLSMATVAQTFPYQNSSLTAEQRADDLLSRLSLDEKALLMMNNSPAIPRLGIPAFNWWSEALHGVGRNGLATVFPACVGMACSFDDDLIEKVFCAVSDEARAKNTYARSQGKVGRYSCLSFWTPNINIFRD
;
A
#
# COMPACT_ATOMS: atom_id res chain seq x y z
N MET A 1 -0.44 6.95 60.56
CA MET A 1 -1.06 7.69 59.43
C MET A 1 -0.07 8.08 58.33
N LYS A 2 1.19 8.44 58.62
CA LYS A 2 2.20 8.86 57.61
C LYS A 2 2.67 7.76 56.64
N LYS A 3 2.67 6.48 57.04
CA LYS A 3 3.07 5.34 56.18
C LYS A 3 2.05 4.98 55.08
N ARG A 4 0.76 5.26 55.28
CA ARG A 4 -0.29 5.00 54.27
C ARG A 4 -0.26 6.01 53.11
N PHE A 5 0.15 7.25 53.38
CA PHE A 5 0.36 8.26 52.35
C PHE A 5 1.59 7.98 51.47
N PHE A 6 2.63 7.35 52.03
CA PHE A 6 3.84 7.00 51.28
C PHE A 6 3.60 5.89 50.24
N VAL A 7 2.76 4.90 50.59
CA VAL A 7 2.36 3.83 49.66
C VAL A 7 1.46 4.36 48.54
N LEU A 8 0.60 5.35 48.81
CA LEU A 8 -0.25 5.96 47.78
C LEU A 8 0.55 6.74 46.74
N TYR A 9 1.63 7.42 47.15
CA TYR A 9 2.52 8.15 46.23
C TYR A 9 3.34 7.20 45.32
N MET A 10 3.75 6.04 45.84
CA MET A 10 4.53 5.05 45.09
C MET A 10 3.71 4.33 44.00
N VAL A 11 2.39 4.22 44.19
CA VAL A 11 1.48 3.62 43.19
C VAL A 11 1.11 4.63 42.08
N MET A 12 1.11 5.93 42.38
CA MET A 12 0.81 6.99 41.41
C MET A 12 1.95 7.26 40.42
N SER A 13 3.19 6.87 40.76
CA SER A 13 4.37 7.03 39.90
C SER A 13 4.58 5.92 38.87
N LEU A 14 3.77 4.85 38.88
CA LEU A 14 3.96 3.68 38.01
C LEU A 14 3.05 3.64 36.77
N SER A 15 2.31 4.71 36.49
CA SER A 15 1.38 4.81 35.36
C SER A 15 1.86 5.82 34.30
N MET A 16 3.16 5.81 33.99
CA MET A 16 3.57 6.25 32.65
C MET A 16 3.17 5.16 31.67
N ALA A 17 1.95 5.25 31.14
CA ALA A 17 1.60 4.52 29.93
C ALA A 17 2.62 4.91 28.86
N THR A 18 3.48 3.97 28.46
CA THR A 18 4.36 4.12 27.32
C THR A 18 3.47 4.20 26.07
N VAL A 19 3.02 5.40 25.72
CA VAL A 19 2.47 5.64 24.39
C VAL A 19 3.63 5.38 23.44
N ALA A 20 3.53 4.31 22.64
CA ALA A 20 4.50 4.05 21.59
C ALA A 20 4.59 5.32 20.74
N GLN A 21 5.77 5.92 20.68
CA GLN A 21 5.96 7.17 19.97
C GLN A 21 5.66 6.94 18.49
N THR A 22 4.64 7.61 17.97
CA THR A 22 4.29 7.57 16.56
C THR A 22 5.37 8.29 15.77
N PHE A 23 6.00 7.57 14.85
CA PHE A 23 7.00 8.17 13.97
C PHE A 23 6.31 9.09 12.95
N PRO A 24 6.98 10.15 12.46
CA PRO A 24 6.40 11.05 11.45
C PRO A 24 5.87 10.32 10.22
N TYR A 25 6.55 9.29 9.70
CA TYR A 25 6.04 8.51 8.56
C TYR A 25 4.68 7.82 8.79
N GLN A 26 4.28 7.63 10.05
CA GLN A 26 3.00 7.03 10.47
C GLN A 26 1.89 8.08 10.65
N ASN A 27 2.23 9.38 10.64
CA ASN A 27 1.27 10.45 10.83
C ASN A 27 0.57 10.81 9.51
N SER A 28 -0.74 10.54 9.42
CA SER A 28 -1.55 10.82 8.23
C SER A 28 -1.86 12.31 8.00
N SER A 29 -1.55 13.20 8.95
CA SER A 29 -1.68 14.65 8.73
C SER A 29 -0.50 15.26 7.98
N LEU A 30 0.61 14.53 7.83
CA LEU A 30 1.74 14.93 6.99
C LEU A 30 1.55 14.49 5.54
N THR A 31 2.18 15.22 4.62
CA THR A 31 2.22 14.86 3.19
C THR A 31 2.89 13.51 2.95
N ALA A 32 2.62 12.90 1.80
CA ALA A 32 3.27 11.64 1.43
C ALA A 32 4.80 11.79 1.35
N GLU A 33 5.27 12.93 0.84
CA GLU A 33 6.68 13.28 0.69
C GLU A 33 7.37 13.40 2.05
N GLN A 34 6.80 14.18 2.98
CA GLN A 34 7.37 14.31 4.35
C GLN A 34 7.45 12.97 5.07
N ARG A 35 6.44 12.11 4.88
CA ARG A 35 6.41 10.77 5.46
C ARG A 35 7.45 9.85 4.83
N ALA A 36 7.62 9.95 3.50
CA ALA A 36 8.63 9.19 2.77
C ALA A 36 10.05 9.61 3.17
N ASP A 37 10.33 10.91 3.30
CA ASP A 37 11.63 11.44 3.72
C ASP A 37 12.02 10.95 5.12
N ASP A 38 11.09 11.02 6.07
CA ASP A 38 11.31 10.48 7.42
C ASP A 38 11.58 8.97 7.37
N LEU A 39 10.78 8.20 6.62
CA LEU A 39 10.99 6.76 6.46
C LEU A 39 12.35 6.43 5.82
N LEU A 40 12.73 7.14 4.75
CA LEU A 40 13.99 6.95 4.03
C LEU A 40 15.21 7.29 4.90
N SER A 41 15.10 8.29 5.79
CA SER A 41 16.17 8.62 6.75
C SER A 41 16.41 7.52 7.78
N ARG A 42 15.38 6.70 8.04
CA ARG A 42 15.43 5.62 9.04
C ARG A 42 15.96 4.31 8.49
N LEU A 43 15.90 4.09 7.17
CA LEU A 43 16.34 2.86 6.51
C LEU A 43 17.87 2.77 6.43
N SER A 44 18.41 1.57 6.62
CA SER A 44 19.81 1.29 6.30
C SER A 44 20.03 1.30 4.78
N LEU A 45 21.29 1.36 4.36
CA LEU A 45 21.63 1.25 2.93
C LEU A 45 21.17 -0.09 2.33
N ASP A 46 21.36 -1.19 3.07
CA ASP A 46 20.96 -2.52 2.62
C ASP A 46 19.44 -2.63 2.46
N GLU A 47 18.68 -2.10 3.42
CA GLU A 47 17.21 -2.06 3.31
C GLU A 47 16.77 -1.21 2.11
N LYS A 48 17.41 -0.07 1.84
CA LYS A 48 17.13 0.73 0.65
C LYS A 48 17.37 -0.07 -0.62
N ALA A 49 18.50 -0.78 -0.72
CA ALA A 49 18.82 -1.60 -1.87
C ALA A 49 17.77 -2.71 -2.10
N LEU A 50 17.30 -3.36 -1.04
CA LEU A 50 16.24 -4.38 -1.11
C LEU A 50 14.90 -3.82 -1.62
N LEU A 51 14.61 -2.54 -1.36
CA LEU A 51 13.39 -1.88 -1.81
C LEU A 51 13.44 -1.38 -3.28
N MET A 52 14.59 -1.51 -3.96
CA MET A 52 14.73 -1.10 -5.38
C MET A 52 14.23 -2.14 -6.38
N MET A 53 13.73 -3.28 -5.91
CA MET A 53 13.15 -4.33 -6.76
C MET A 53 11.63 -4.31 -6.71
N ASN A 54 10.99 -4.90 -7.73
CA ASN A 54 9.52 -5.02 -7.75
C ASN A 54 8.98 -5.84 -6.58
N ASN A 55 9.76 -6.77 -6.01
CA ASN A 55 9.38 -7.53 -4.84
C ASN A 55 10.05 -6.94 -3.59
N SER A 56 9.45 -5.90 -3.03
CA SER A 56 9.95 -5.24 -1.83
C SER A 56 9.65 -6.10 -0.59
N PRO A 57 10.67 -6.59 0.14
CA PRO A 57 10.44 -7.35 1.35
C PRO A 57 9.87 -6.45 2.47
N ALA A 58 9.29 -7.07 3.49
CA ALA A 58 8.90 -6.35 4.69
C ALA A 58 10.14 -5.81 5.42
N ILE A 59 10.00 -4.67 6.12
CA ILE A 59 10.99 -4.15 7.07
C ILE A 59 10.36 -4.19 8.48
N PRO A 60 10.44 -5.33 9.20
CA PRO A 60 9.69 -5.53 10.45
C PRO A 60 10.00 -4.52 11.55
N ARG A 61 11.27 -4.09 11.66
CA ARG A 61 11.67 -3.10 12.70
C ARG A 61 11.00 -1.74 12.53
N LEU A 62 10.54 -1.42 11.32
CA LEU A 62 9.82 -0.19 11.00
C LEU A 62 8.32 -0.45 10.76
N GLY A 63 7.85 -1.68 10.97
CA GLY A 63 6.45 -2.04 10.71
C GLY A 63 6.01 -1.87 9.25
N ILE A 64 6.94 -1.89 8.30
CA ILE A 64 6.63 -1.76 6.87
C ILE A 64 6.31 -3.15 6.32
N PRO A 65 5.09 -3.38 5.79
CA PRO A 65 4.73 -4.66 5.21
C PRO A 65 5.46 -4.89 3.88
N ALA A 66 5.57 -6.16 3.46
CA ALA A 66 6.02 -6.48 2.12
C ALA A 66 5.07 -5.88 1.07
N PHE A 67 5.64 -5.45 -0.06
CA PHE A 67 4.88 -4.85 -1.16
C PHE A 67 5.43 -5.35 -2.49
N ASN A 68 4.55 -5.77 -3.39
CA ASN A 68 4.94 -6.13 -4.75
C ASN A 68 4.43 -5.07 -5.73
N TRP A 69 5.33 -4.46 -6.49
CA TRP A 69 4.99 -3.39 -7.43
C TRP A 69 4.33 -3.88 -8.72
N TRP A 70 4.33 -5.20 -8.94
CA TRP A 70 3.87 -5.84 -10.17
C TRP A 70 2.46 -6.41 -10.00
N SER A 71 1.45 -5.58 -10.24
CA SER A 71 0.10 -6.01 -10.62
C SER A 71 -0.21 -5.58 -12.05
N GLU A 72 -1.24 -6.16 -12.67
CA GLU A 72 -1.60 -5.95 -14.08
C GLU A 72 -3.08 -5.62 -14.18
N ALA A 73 -3.47 -4.68 -15.05
CA ALA A 73 -4.86 -4.22 -15.17
C ALA A 73 -5.27 -3.82 -16.60
N LEU A 74 -4.57 -4.30 -17.64
CA LEU A 74 -4.65 -3.78 -19.02
C LEU A 74 -6.08 -3.61 -19.56
N HIS A 75 -6.98 -4.54 -19.25
CA HIS A 75 -8.40 -4.48 -19.59
C HIS A 75 -9.25 -5.24 -18.56
N GLY A 76 -8.94 -5.03 -17.27
CA GLY A 76 -9.43 -5.84 -16.15
C GLY A 76 -8.29 -6.30 -15.26
N VAL A 77 -8.57 -6.60 -13.98
CA VAL A 77 -7.53 -7.04 -13.03
C VAL A 77 -6.91 -8.36 -13.51
N GLY A 78 -5.64 -8.30 -13.90
CA GLY A 78 -4.92 -9.41 -14.49
C GLY A 78 -4.31 -10.34 -13.44
N ARG A 79 -4.27 -11.64 -13.79
CA ARG A 79 -3.51 -12.68 -13.06
C ARG A 79 -3.83 -12.80 -11.56
N ASN A 80 -5.03 -12.38 -11.14
CA ASN A 80 -5.49 -12.40 -9.76
C ASN A 80 -6.91 -12.97 -9.64
N GLY A 81 -7.07 -14.21 -10.13
CA GLY A 81 -8.34 -14.94 -10.11
C GLY A 81 -9.38 -14.40 -11.09
N LEU A 82 -10.66 -14.60 -10.77
CA LEU A 82 -11.79 -14.12 -11.57
C LEU A 82 -11.94 -12.61 -11.43
N ALA A 83 -12.04 -11.90 -12.55
CA ALA A 83 -12.26 -10.47 -12.62
C ALA A 83 -13.13 -10.15 -13.85
N THR A 84 -13.73 -8.97 -13.88
CA THR A 84 -14.35 -8.50 -15.12
C THR A 84 -13.29 -8.35 -16.20
N VAL A 85 -13.60 -8.84 -17.41
CA VAL A 85 -12.73 -8.75 -18.58
C VAL A 85 -13.38 -7.81 -19.59
N PHE A 86 -12.78 -6.64 -19.77
CA PHE A 86 -13.20 -5.64 -20.75
C PHE A 86 -12.57 -5.91 -22.12
N PRO A 87 -13.05 -5.26 -23.20
CA PRO A 87 -12.36 -5.29 -24.48
C PRO A 87 -10.90 -4.86 -24.35
N ALA A 88 -10.01 -5.42 -25.19
CA ALA A 88 -8.62 -4.98 -25.23
C ALA A 88 -8.52 -3.48 -25.54
N CYS A 89 -7.39 -2.83 -25.20
CA CYS A 89 -7.21 -1.38 -25.32
C CYS A 89 -7.60 -0.83 -26.70
N VAL A 90 -7.30 -1.55 -27.80
CA VAL A 90 -7.70 -1.13 -29.15
C VAL A 90 -9.22 -1.16 -29.36
N GLY A 91 -9.91 -2.17 -28.82
CA GLY A 91 -11.36 -2.28 -28.91
C GLY A 91 -12.07 -1.23 -28.05
N MET A 92 -11.49 -0.92 -26.89
CA MET A 92 -11.92 0.23 -26.09
C MET A 92 -11.70 1.55 -26.82
N ALA A 93 -10.52 1.77 -27.43
CA ALA A 93 -10.23 2.99 -28.18
C ALA A 93 -11.18 3.22 -29.37
N CYS A 94 -11.67 2.14 -30.01
CA CYS A 94 -12.66 2.22 -31.08
C CYS A 94 -14.02 2.83 -30.65
N SER A 95 -14.29 3.02 -29.35
CA SER A 95 -15.49 3.73 -28.90
C SER A 95 -15.42 5.23 -29.11
N PHE A 96 -14.22 5.82 -29.14
CA PHE A 96 -13.99 7.27 -29.09
C PHE A 96 -14.75 7.96 -27.94
N ASP A 97 -14.85 7.29 -26.78
CA ASP A 97 -15.62 7.73 -25.62
C ASP A 97 -14.74 7.70 -24.36
N ASP A 98 -14.16 8.85 -24.01
CA ASP A 98 -13.24 9.00 -22.87
C ASP A 98 -13.94 8.71 -21.53
N ASP A 99 -15.21 9.13 -21.38
CA ASP A 99 -16.01 8.90 -20.18
C ASP A 99 -16.28 7.40 -19.97
N LEU A 100 -16.46 6.65 -21.06
CA LEU A 100 -16.59 5.20 -21.00
C LEU A 100 -15.28 4.55 -20.55
N ILE A 101 -14.13 5.02 -21.03
CA ILE A 101 -12.82 4.50 -20.59
C ILE A 101 -12.60 4.77 -19.11
N GLU A 102 -12.94 5.97 -18.63
CA GLU A 102 -12.88 6.30 -17.21
C GLU A 102 -13.75 5.35 -16.38
N LYS A 103 -15.01 5.13 -16.77
CA LYS A 103 -15.92 4.20 -16.08
C LYS A 103 -15.37 2.77 -16.03
N VAL A 104 -14.78 2.30 -17.13
CA VAL A 104 -14.13 0.98 -17.16
C VAL A 104 -13.01 0.91 -16.12
N PHE A 105 -12.08 1.87 -16.12
CA PHE A 105 -10.95 1.82 -15.20
C PHE A 105 -11.30 2.16 -13.75
N CYS A 106 -12.39 2.90 -13.49
CA CYS A 106 -13.00 3.01 -12.17
C CYS A 106 -13.46 1.63 -11.67
N ALA A 107 -14.20 0.88 -12.48
CA ALA A 107 -14.63 -0.49 -12.12
C ALA A 107 -13.43 -1.42 -11.88
N VAL A 108 -12.38 -1.34 -12.73
CA VAL A 108 -11.13 -2.09 -12.54
C VAL A 108 -10.44 -1.72 -11.23
N SER A 109 -10.38 -0.43 -10.89
CA SER A 109 -9.80 0.07 -9.63
C SER A 109 -10.57 -0.42 -8.39
N ASP A 110 -11.90 -0.43 -8.45
CA ASP A 110 -12.74 -0.94 -7.36
C ASP A 110 -12.54 -2.45 -7.15
N GLU A 111 -12.52 -3.24 -8.23
CA GLU A 111 -12.19 -4.66 -8.16
C GLU A 111 -10.79 -4.91 -7.61
N ALA A 112 -9.79 -4.14 -8.07
CA ALA A 112 -8.41 -4.21 -7.58
C ALA A 112 -8.32 -3.94 -6.07
N ARG A 113 -9.02 -2.91 -5.58
CA ARG A 113 -9.07 -2.57 -4.16
C ARG A 113 -9.72 -3.69 -3.35
N ALA A 114 -10.86 -4.22 -3.80
CA ALA A 114 -11.55 -5.32 -3.14
C ALA A 114 -10.66 -6.57 -3.04
N LYS A 115 -9.98 -6.93 -4.13
CA LYS A 115 -9.03 -8.04 -4.18
C LYS A 115 -7.83 -7.83 -3.26
N ASN A 116 -7.25 -6.63 -3.22
CA ASN A 116 -6.15 -6.32 -2.31
C ASN A 116 -6.59 -6.47 -0.85
N THR A 117 -7.75 -5.91 -0.48
CA THR A 117 -8.30 -6.01 0.88
C THR A 117 -8.51 -7.47 1.29
N TYR A 118 -9.07 -8.29 0.40
CA TYR A 118 -9.23 -9.73 0.64
C TYR A 118 -7.88 -10.45 0.78
N ALA A 119 -6.93 -10.21 -0.14
CA ALA A 119 -5.59 -10.81 -0.05
C ALA A 119 -4.89 -10.45 1.26
N ARG A 120 -5.01 -9.20 1.71
CA ARG A 120 -4.48 -8.73 3.01
C ARG A 120 -5.14 -9.42 4.19
N SER A 121 -6.45 -9.60 4.19
CA SER A 121 -7.16 -10.29 5.30
C SER A 121 -6.74 -11.76 5.42
N GLN A 122 -6.31 -12.37 4.32
CA GLN A 122 -5.79 -13.74 4.28
C GLN A 122 -4.27 -13.84 4.51
N GLY A 123 -3.57 -12.72 4.68
CA GLY A 123 -2.10 -12.70 4.75
C GLY A 123 -1.40 -13.13 3.44
N LYS A 124 -2.12 -13.15 2.32
CA LYS A 124 -1.64 -13.62 1.01
C LYS A 124 -1.30 -12.45 0.09
N VAL A 125 -0.46 -11.54 0.56
CA VAL A 125 -0.02 -10.37 -0.22
C VAL A 125 1.24 -10.72 -1.00
N GLY A 126 1.19 -10.61 -2.33
CA GLY A 126 2.32 -10.86 -3.22
C GLY A 126 2.12 -10.23 -4.60
N ARG A 127 2.81 -10.79 -5.60
CA ARG A 127 2.66 -10.37 -7.00
C ARG A 127 1.19 -10.47 -7.44
N TYR A 128 0.71 -9.48 -8.20
CA TYR A 128 -0.66 -9.33 -8.69
C TYR A 128 -1.74 -8.99 -7.65
N SER A 129 -1.40 -8.90 -6.35
CA SER A 129 -2.38 -8.60 -5.30
C SER A 129 -2.17 -7.25 -4.62
N CYS A 130 -1.19 -6.46 -5.08
CA CYS A 130 -0.85 -5.16 -4.52
C CYS A 130 -1.42 -4.01 -5.36
N LEU A 131 -1.25 -2.79 -4.88
CA LEU A 131 -1.98 -1.61 -5.36
C LEU A 131 -1.25 -0.79 -6.44
N SER A 132 -0.12 -1.30 -6.94
CA SER A 132 0.60 -0.73 -8.07
C SER A 132 0.33 -1.60 -9.30
N PHE A 133 -0.03 -0.97 -10.42
CA PHE A 133 -0.41 -1.67 -11.65
C PHE A 133 0.46 -1.20 -12.82
N TRP A 134 0.97 -2.14 -13.60
CA TRP A 134 1.73 -1.87 -14.84
C TRP A 134 0.76 -1.69 -16.00
N THR A 135 0.00 -0.61 -15.93
CA THR A 135 -1.09 -0.28 -16.84
C THR A 135 -1.29 1.23 -16.77
N PRO A 136 -1.59 1.91 -17.90
CA PRO A 136 -1.88 1.39 -19.24
C PRO A 136 -0.64 1.08 -20.10
N ASN A 137 -0.86 0.40 -21.23
CA ASN A 137 0.06 0.46 -22.37
C ASN A 137 -0.37 1.63 -23.26
N ILE A 138 0.52 2.62 -23.41
CA ILE A 138 0.32 3.83 -24.23
C ILE A 138 1.35 3.91 -25.37
N ASN A 139 1.96 2.77 -25.72
CA ASN A 139 2.80 2.70 -26.90
C ASN A 139 1.94 2.85 -28.17
N ILE A 140 2.48 3.53 -29.18
CA ILE A 140 1.81 3.71 -30.45
C ILE A 140 1.89 2.41 -31.24
N PHE A 141 0.75 1.90 -31.71
CA PHE A 141 0.69 0.77 -32.63
C PHE A 141 1.00 1.27 -34.05
N ARG A 142 2.28 1.34 -34.39
CA ARG A 142 2.78 1.95 -35.64
C ARG A 142 2.83 0.98 -36.83
N ASP A 143 3.27 -0.26 -36.58
CA ASP A 143 3.51 -1.31 -37.58
C ASP A 143 2.44 -2.42 -37.48
#